data_AF-A0A482RAT5-F1
#
_entry.id   AF-A0A482RAT5-F1
#
_cell.length_a   1.000
_cell.length_b   1.000
_cell.length_c   1.000
_cell.angle_alpha   90.00
_cell.angle_beta   90.00
_cell.angle_gamma   90.00
#
_symmetry.space_group_name_H-M   'P 1'
#
loop_
_entity.id
_entity.type
_entity.pdbx_description
1 polymer ?
#
loop_
_entity_poly.entity_id
_entity_poly.type
_entity_poly.pdbx_seq_one_letter_code
_entity_poly.pdbx_strand_id
1 'polypeptide(L)'
;MQSDDAELTHGQTYDLAGPEEYTHREVVEYVFETIRALQPDVMNVSPAVADPIGDFIGVFPNPLIVRDRFRRMQSDVVLDEMAPTMRLHHLGIEATSMELPGFTFLHRYRTGSHFLDIAEKQ
;
A
#
# COMPACT_ATOMS: atom_id res chain seq x y z
N MET A 1 16.28 -24.28 -19.76
CA MET A 1 15.75 -22.96 -19.37
C MET A 1 16.30 -22.00 -20.40
N GLN A 2 15.43 -21.55 -21.30
CA GLN A 2 15.73 -21.26 -22.70
C GLN A 2 16.36 -19.87 -22.86
N SER A 3 17.35 -19.75 -23.72
CA SER A 3 18.11 -18.52 -24.01
C SER A 3 17.27 -17.37 -24.58
N ASP A 4 16.07 -17.67 -25.06
CA ASP A 4 15.29 -16.76 -25.90
C ASP A 4 14.42 -15.80 -25.06
N ASP A 5 14.04 -16.19 -23.84
CA ASP A 5 13.26 -15.35 -22.91
C ASP A 5 14.05 -14.13 -22.40
N ALA A 6 15.38 -14.28 -22.32
CA ALA A 6 16.29 -13.21 -21.91
C ALA A 6 16.42 -12.12 -22.98
N GLU A 7 16.28 -12.49 -24.26
CA GLU A 7 16.32 -11.52 -25.37
C GLU A 7 15.01 -10.72 -25.45
N LEU A 8 13.86 -11.36 -25.16
CA LEU A 8 12.53 -10.73 -25.19
C LEU A 8 12.30 -9.70 -24.07
N THR A 9 12.95 -9.87 -22.93
CA THR A 9 12.76 -9.00 -21.76
C THR A 9 13.79 -7.87 -21.65
N HIS A 10 14.87 -7.94 -22.43
CA HIS A 10 15.97 -6.99 -22.36
C HIS A 10 15.57 -5.58 -22.83
N GLY A 11 15.83 -4.57 -21.99
CA GLY A 11 15.58 -3.15 -22.32
C GLY A 11 14.10 -2.73 -22.33
N GLN A 12 13.19 -3.62 -21.94
CA GLN A 12 11.76 -3.32 -21.85
C GLN A 12 11.46 -2.56 -20.55
N THR A 13 10.53 -1.60 -20.63
CA THR A 13 10.00 -0.90 -19.45
C THR A 13 8.69 -1.56 -19.04
N TYR A 14 8.58 -1.90 -17.75
CA TYR A 14 7.42 -2.56 -17.19
C TYR A 14 6.71 -1.64 -16.21
N ASP A 15 5.39 -1.65 -16.28
CA ASP A 15 4.52 -1.06 -15.27
C ASP A 15 3.75 -2.19 -14.58
N LEU A 16 3.99 -2.35 -13.28
CA LEU A 16 3.55 -3.49 -12.50
C LEU A 16 2.50 -3.02 -11.48
N ALA A 17 1.26 -3.34 -11.75
CA ALA A 17 0.11 -2.98 -10.93
C ALA A 17 -0.71 -4.21 -10.53
N GLY A 18 -1.50 -4.07 -9.46
CA GLY A 18 -2.49 -5.06 -9.08
C GLY A 18 -3.66 -5.14 -10.06
N PRO A 19 -4.62 -6.05 -9.82
CA PRO A 19 -5.81 -6.17 -10.66
C PRO A 19 -6.82 -5.03 -10.46
N GLU A 20 -6.75 -4.33 -9.32
CA GLU A 20 -7.72 -3.30 -8.91
C GLU A 20 -6.98 -2.01 -8.50
N GLU A 21 -7.65 -0.88 -8.69
CA GLU A 21 -7.19 0.44 -8.24
C GLU A 21 -7.92 0.81 -6.95
N TYR A 22 -7.17 1.28 -5.96
CA TYR A 22 -7.71 1.72 -4.67
C TYR A 22 -7.26 3.15 -4.39
N THR A 23 -8.17 3.95 -3.85
CA THR A 23 -7.83 5.22 -3.23
C THR A 23 -7.01 4.99 -1.96
N HIS A 24 -6.20 5.98 -1.59
CA HIS A 24 -5.43 5.89 -0.34
C HIS A 24 -6.32 5.68 0.89
N ARG A 25 -7.54 6.22 0.88
CA ARG A 25 -8.52 6.04 1.95
C ARG A 25 -8.97 4.59 2.05
N GLU A 26 -9.37 3.97 0.94
CA GLU A 26 -9.82 2.57 0.93
C GLU A 26 -8.73 1.62 1.45
N VAL A 27 -7.47 1.86 1.10
CA VAL A 27 -6.35 1.05 1.62
C VAL A 27 -6.20 1.21 3.14
N VAL A 28 -6.32 2.42 3.68
CA VAL A 28 -6.23 2.68 5.13
C VAL A 28 -7.42 2.07 5.87
N GLU A 29 -8.64 2.23 5.34
CA GLU A 29 -9.86 1.63 5.89
C GLU A 29 -9.74 0.11 5.91
N TYR A 30 -9.32 -0.51 4.81
CA TYR A 30 -9.06 -1.95 4.72
C TYR A 30 -8.07 -2.43 5.80
N VAL A 31 -6.97 -1.68 6.01
CA VAL A 31 -5.99 -2.00 7.06
C VAL A 31 -6.63 -1.95 8.44
N PHE A 32 -7.36 -0.88 8.77
CA PHE A 32 -8.00 -0.70 10.07
C PHE A 32 -9.09 -1.73 10.36
N GLU A 33 -9.90 -2.06 9.37
CA GLU A 33 -10.90 -3.13 9.47
C GLU A 33 -10.24 -4.48 9.73
N THR A 34 -9.18 -4.79 8.97
CA THR A 34 -8.47 -6.08 9.08
C THR A 34 -7.82 -6.26 10.45
N ILE A 35 -7.21 -5.20 10.99
CA ILE A 35 -6.58 -5.24 12.31
C ILE A 35 -7.55 -4.96 13.47
N ARG A 36 -8.84 -4.72 13.20
CA ARG A 36 -9.84 -4.32 14.21
C ARG A 36 -9.35 -3.18 15.10
N ALA A 37 -8.88 -2.10 14.48
CA ALA A 37 -8.47 -0.92 15.23
C ALA A 37 -9.61 -0.44 16.14
N LEU A 38 -9.31 -0.17 17.41
CA LEU A 38 -10.33 0.21 18.42
C LEU A 38 -10.88 1.62 18.20
N GLN A 39 -10.10 2.51 17.56
CA GLN A 39 -10.45 3.91 17.30
C GLN A 39 -9.82 4.37 15.97
N PRO A 40 -10.27 3.83 14.81
CA PRO A 40 -9.72 4.24 13.53
C PRO A 40 -10.29 5.60 13.13
N ASP A 41 -9.53 6.67 13.36
CA ASP A 41 -9.86 7.99 12.83
C ASP A 41 -9.00 8.26 11.58
N VAL A 42 -9.66 8.44 10.44
CA VAL A 42 -9.03 8.76 9.16
C VAL A 42 -9.21 10.25 8.90
N MET A 43 -8.17 11.02 9.18
CA MET A 43 -8.18 12.46 8.96
C MET A 43 -7.51 12.84 7.63
N ASN A 44 -8.16 13.72 6.88
CA ASN A 44 -7.57 14.33 5.69
C ASN A 44 -6.61 15.44 6.12
N VAL A 45 -5.31 15.25 5.84
CA VAL A 45 -4.27 16.23 6.15
C VAL A 45 -3.96 17.04 4.90
N SER A 46 -4.05 18.37 4.99
CA SER A 46 -3.65 19.24 3.88
C SER A 46 -2.12 19.24 3.69
N PRO A 47 -1.61 19.46 2.47
CA PRO A 47 -0.18 19.51 2.20
C PRO A 47 0.58 20.54 3.05
N ALA A 48 -0.09 21.66 3.38
CA ALA A 48 0.47 22.72 4.21
C ALA A 48 0.82 22.26 5.64
N VAL A 49 0.17 21.21 6.13
CA VAL A 49 0.43 20.60 7.45
C VAL A 49 1.37 19.40 7.33
N ALA A 50 1.22 18.60 6.27
CA ALA A 50 2.00 17.39 6.05
C ALA A 50 3.49 17.66 5.82
N ASP A 51 3.83 18.68 5.01
CA ASP A 51 5.22 19.00 4.65
C ASP A 51 6.09 19.37 5.88
N PRO A 52 5.68 20.31 6.76
CA PRO A 52 6.44 20.64 7.98
C PRO A 52 6.60 19.46 8.94
N ILE A 53 5.58 18.62 9.09
CA ILE A 53 5.64 17.42 9.93
C ILE A 53 6.65 16.43 9.36
N GLY A 54 6.63 16.22 8.04
CA GLY A 54 7.57 15.35 7.34
C GLY A 54 9.03 15.81 7.46
N ASP A 55 9.27 17.13 7.39
CA ASP A 55 10.61 17.70 7.59
C ASP A 55 11.10 17.51 9.03
N PHE A 56 10.23 17.75 10.02
CA PHE A 56 10.57 17.58 11.43
C PHE A 56 10.84 16.13 11.81
N ILE A 57 9.97 15.19 11.41
CA ILE A 57 10.15 13.75 11.66
C ILE A 57 11.37 13.21 10.89
N GLY A 58 11.67 13.77 9.72
CA GLY A 58 12.79 13.35 8.88
C GLY A 58 14.18 13.51 9.52
N VAL A 59 14.32 14.36 10.55
CA VAL A 59 15.60 14.60 11.25
C VAL A 59 15.92 13.50 12.28
N PHE A 60 14.94 12.69 12.68
CA PHE A 60 15.17 11.63 13.65
C PHE A 60 16.03 10.49 13.08
N PRO A 61 16.81 9.76 13.92
CA PRO A 61 17.67 8.67 13.47
C PRO A 61 16.95 7.52 12.74
N ASN A 62 15.64 7.36 12.99
CA ASN A 62 14.80 6.38 12.33
C ASN A 62 13.42 7.01 12.02
N PRO A 63 13.29 7.75 10.90
CA PRO A 63 12.09 8.52 10.61
C PRO A 63 10.93 7.61 10.17
N LEU A 64 9.85 7.60 10.95
CA LEU A 64 8.65 6.80 10.63
C LEU A 64 8.00 7.25 9.31
N ILE A 65 7.94 8.56 9.07
CA ILE A 65 7.45 9.19 7.83
C ILE A 65 8.39 10.35 7.45
N VAL A 66 8.61 10.56 6.16
CA VAL A 66 9.42 11.68 5.63
C VAL A 66 8.60 12.52 4.66
N ARG A 67 9.00 13.77 4.42
CA ARG A 67 8.33 14.70 3.50
C ARG A 67 8.08 14.12 2.11
N ASP A 68 9.05 13.40 1.55
CA ASP A 68 8.91 12.75 0.24
C ASP A 68 7.72 11.77 0.21
N ARG A 69 7.53 10.96 1.27
CA ARG A 69 6.39 10.05 1.38
C ARG A 69 5.06 10.79 1.41
N PHE A 70 4.98 11.92 2.11
CA PHE A 70 3.76 12.74 2.11
C PHE A 70 3.44 13.30 0.73
N ARG A 71 4.46 13.73 -0.03
CA ARG A 71 4.26 14.22 -1.40
C ARG A 71 3.79 13.10 -2.33
N ARG A 72 4.38 11.91 -2.20
CA ARG A 72 3.95 10.75 -2.99
C ARG A 72 2.52 10.31 -2.68
N MET A 73 2.08 10.42 -1.42
CA MET A 73 0.69 10.13 -1.03
C MET A 73 -0.33 11.14 -1.60
N GLN A 74 0.10 12.34 -2.01
CA GLN A 74 -0.78 13.35 -2.61
C GLN A 74 -1.01 13.14 -4.11
N SER A 75 -0.17 12.32 -4.75
CA SER A 75 -0.27 12.01 -6.18
C SER A 75 -0.86 10.62 -6.39
N ASP A 76 -1.78 10.50 -7.34
CA ASP A 76 -2.29 9.21 -7.79
C ASP A 76 -1.23 8.50 -8.63
N VAL A 77 -0.50 7.58 -8.01
CA VAL A 77 0.47 6.71 -8.69
C VAL A 77 -0.23 5.41 -9.06
N VAL A 78 -1.02 5.48 -10.13
CA VAL A 78 -1.79 4.36 -10.70
C VAL A 78 -1.23 3.97 -12.07
N LEU A 79 -1.69 2.83 -12.59
CA LEU A 79 -1.27 2.33 -13.89
C LEU A 79 -1.74 3.28 -15.00
N ASP A 80 -0.83 3.75 -15.85
CA ASP A 80 -1.22 4.49 -17.04
C ASP A 80 -1.63 3.50 -18.13
N GLU A 81 -2.94 3.38 -18.37
CA GLU A 81 -3.46 2.45 -19.37
C GLU A 81 -2.95 2.74 -20.80
N MET A 82 -2.61 4.01 -21.08
CA MET A 82 -2.20 4.48 -22.39
C MET A 82 -0.68 4.45 -22.59
N ALA A 83 0.09 4.20 -21.51
CA ALA A 83 1.53 4.12 -21.59
C ALA A 83 1.96 2.89 -22.40
N PRO A 84 2.98 3.01 -23.29
CA PRO A 84 3.51 1.88 -24.05
C PRO A 84 4.47 1.04 -23.19
N THR A 85 4.00 0.54 -22.05
CA THR A 85 4.76 -0.26 -21.09
C THR A 85 4.27 -1.71 -21.06
N MET A 86 5.20 -2.63 -20.80
CA MET A 86 4.88 -4.03 -20.58
C MET A 86 4.26 -4.23 -19.20
N ARG A 87 3.48 -5.30 -19.01
CA ARG A 87 2.69 -5.59 -17.79
C ARG A 87 2.92 -7.00 -17.29
N LEU A 88 2.40 -7.33 -16.10
CA LEU A 88 2.51 -8.67 -15.49
C LEU A 88 2.12 -9.82 -16.43
N HIS A 89 1.05 -9.67 -17.21
CA HIS A 89 0.60 -10.72 -18.14
C HIS A 89 1.60 -10.98 -19.28
N HIS A 90 2.45 -10.01 -19.66
CA HIS A 90 3.52 -10.21 -20.64
C HIS A 90 4.63 -11.12 -20.10
N LEU A 91 4.70 -11.28 -18.77
CA LEU A 91 5.60 -12.20 -18.08
C LEU A 91 4.93 -13.56 -17.77
N GLY A 92 3.68 -13.77 -18.22
CA GLY A 92 2.89 -14.95 -17.87
C GLY A 92 2.42 -14.98 -16.42
N ILE A 93 2.36 -13.82 -15.76
CA ILE A 93 1.92 -13.67 -14.37
C ILE A 93 0.54 -13.03 -14.34
N GLU A 94 -0.41 -13.66 -13.66
CA GLU A 94 -1.70 -13.06 -13.35
C GLU A 94 -1.62 -12.19 -12.10
N ALA A 95 -2.18 -10.98 -12.16
CA ALA A 95 -2.22 -10.08 -11.03
C ALA A 95 -3.10 -10.67 -9.92
N THR A 96 -2.58 -10.70 -8.69
CA THR A 96 -3.30 -11.21 -7.53
C THR A 96 -3.88 -10.04 -6.74
N SER A 97 -5.13 -10.17 -6.30
CA SER A 97 -5.80 -9.14 -5.50
C SER A 97 -5.16 -8.93 -4.13
N MET A 98 -5.27 -7.72 -3.60
CA MET A 98 -4.60 -7.31 -2.36
C MET A 98 -5.19 -8.00 -1.11
N GLU A 99 -6.48 -8.28 -1.10
CA GLU A 99 -7.25 -8.63 0.10
C GLU A 99 -6.77 -9.94 0.73
N LEU A 100 -6.59 -10.99 -0.06
CA LEU A 100 -6.23 -12.30 0.49
C LEU A 100 -4.80 -12.31 1.11
N PRO A 101 -3.74 -11.85 0.41
CA PRO A 101 -2.42 -11.71 1.00
C PRO A 101 -2.38 -10.67 2.13
N GLY A 102 -3.06 -9.54 1.95
CA GLY A 102 -3.13 -8.45 2.91
C GLY A 102 -3.74 -8.91 4.23
N PHE A 103 -4.86 -9.63 4.18
CA PHE A 103 -5.55 -10.14 5.37
C PHE A 103 -4.64 -11.09 6.14
N THR A 104 -4.03 -12.04 5.43
CA THR A 104 -3.12 -13.03 6.02
C THR A 104 -1.96 -12.36 6.74
N PHE A 105 -1.37 -11.32 6.14
CA PHE A 105 -0.26 -10.59 6.73
C PHE A 105 -0.66 -9.69 7.89
N LEU A 106 -1.77 -8.97 7.78
CA LEU A 106 -2.24 -7.99 8.76
C LEU A 106 -2.85 -8.64 10.00
N HIS A 107 -3.29 -9.89 9.91
CA HIS A 107 -3.85 -10.63 11.04
C HIS A 107 -2.96 -10.61 12.30
N ARG A 108 -1.63 -10.56 12.13
CA ARG A 108 -0.67 -10.49 13.26
C ARG A 108 -0.71 -9.17 14.04
N TYR A 109 -1.30 -8.12 13.48
CA TYR A 109 -1.44 -6.80 14.10
C TYR A 109 -2.84 -6.56 14.67
N ARG A 110 -3.70 -7.58 14.64
CA ARG A 110 -5.06 -7.45 15.09
C ARG A 110 -5.14 -7.09 16.56
N THR A 111 -5.86 -6.02 16.86
CA THR A 111 -6.14 -5.55 18.21
C THR A 111 -7.27 -6.42 18.77
N GLY A 112 -7.00 -7.09 19.89
CA GLY A 112 -7.91 -8.08 20.47
C GLY A 112 -7.17 -9.36 20.83
N SER A 113 -6.69 -9.44 22.06
CA SER A 113 -6.43 -10.73 22.71
C SER A 113 -7.76 -11.29 23.20
N HIS A 114 -7.87 -12.61 23.42
CA HIS A 114 -9.08 -13.29 23.91
C HIS A 114 -9.71 -12.64 25.17
N PHE A 115 -8.99 -11.77 25.87
CA PHE A 115 -9.44 -11.02 27.04
C PHE A 115 -10.25 -9.74 26.72
N LEU A 116 -10.03 -9.08 25.59
CA LEU A 116 -10.76 -7.86 25.21
C LEU A 116 -12.19 -8.19 24.74
N ASP A 117 -12.37 -9.31 24.04
CA ASP A 117 -13.69 -9.81 23.58
C ASP A 117 -14.65 -10.16 24.75
N ILE A 118 -14.12 -10.38 25.97
CA ILE A 118 -14.92 -10.69 27.16
C ILE A 118 -15.40 -9.40 27.86
N ALA A 119 -14.63 -8.32 27.78
CA ALA A 119 -14.98 -7.04 28.39
C ALA A 119 -16.12 -6.33 27.63
N GLU A 120 -16.26 -6.59 26.34
CA GLU A 120 -17.31 -6.02 25.49
C GLU A 120 -18.69 -6.70 25.71
N LYS A 121 -18.74 -7.81 26.46
CA LYS A 121 -19.95 -8.60 26.74
C LYS A 121 -20.54 -8.43 28.15
N GLN A 122 -20.07 -7.46 28.95
CA GLN A 122 -20.63 -7.16 30.28
C GLN A 122 -21.30 -5.79 30.32
#